data_AF-A0A8T3D4W4-F1
#
_entry.id   AF-A0A8T3D4W4-F1
#
_cell.length_a   1.000
_cell.length_b   1.000
_cell.length_c   1.000
_cell.angle_alpha   90.00
_cell.angle_beta   90.00
_cell.angle_gamma   90.00
#
_symmetry.space_group_name_H-M   'P 1'
#
loop_
_entity.id
_entity.type
_entity.pdbx_description
1 polymer ?
#
loop_
_entity_poly.entity_id
_entity_poly.type
_entity_poly.pdbx_seq_one_letter_code
_entity_poly.pdbx_strand_id
1 'polypeptide(L)'
;MIYYMSTTIIAAILGVVLVLAIHPGNPKLKARLGEGNKNDEVSSLDAFLDLIRNLFPENLVQACFQQIQTVTKKVEVIPDYTEEVNNTMDDYLLGATRPPPEPVFVVKKSLQFKGGMNVLGLIGFFIAFGICMGKMGEKAKLMLDFFNILNEIVMRLVTMIMWYSPLGIACLICGKIISIKDLEVVARQLGMYMVTVIVGLIIHGGIFLPLIYFVIVRKNPYTFFMGMFQAWITALGLFVLPSQFLVL
;
A
#
# COMPACT_ATOMS: atom_id res chain seq x y z
N MET A 1 -7.37 -18.09 -15.33
CA MET A 1 -7.47 -17.20 -14.14
C MET A 1 -6.70 -17.73 -12.94
N ILE A 2 -6.93 -18.97 -12.50
CA ILE A 2 -6.21 -19.56 -11.34
C ILE A 2 -4.69 -19.50 -11.52
N TYR A 3 -4.17 -19.91 -12.67
CA TYR A 3 -2.73 -19.82 -13.00
C TYR A 3 -2.18 -18.40 -12.80
N TYR A 4 -2.76 -17.41 -13.49
CA TYR A 4 -2.34 -16.00 -13.39
C TYR A 4 -2.36 -15.46 -11.95
N MET A 5 -3.43 -15.75 -11.19
CA MET A 5 -3.53 -15.32 -9.79
C MET A 5 -2.44 -15.97 -8.93
N SER A 6 -2.25 -17.29 -9.06
CA SER A 6 -1.25 -18.02 -8.28
C SER A 6 0.18 -17.54 -8.56
N THR A 7 0.56 -17.36 -9.83
CA THR A 7 1.90 -16.89 -10.19
C THR A 7 2.14 -15.47 -9.72
N THR A 8 1.13 -14.59 -9.78
CA THR A 8 1.23 -13.20 -9.30
C THR A 8 1.39 -13.15 -7.78
N ILE A 9 0.65 -13.96 -7.04
CA ILE A 9 0.77 -14.07 -5.58
C ILE A 9 2.17 -14.59 -5.21
N ILE A 10 2.66 -15.64 -5.87
CA ILE A 10 4.00 -16.18 -5.65
C ILE A 10 5.08 -15.13 -5.95
N ALA A 11 4.94 -14.37 -7.05
CA ALA A 11 5.86 -13.29 -7.40
C ALA A 11 5.89 -12.20 -6.32
N ALA A 12 4.73 -11.77 -5.84
CA ALA A 12 4.62 -10.75 -4.80
C ALA A 12 5.24 -11.22 -3.47
N ILE A 13 4.94 -12.45 -3.03
CA ILE A 13 5.51 -13.04 -1.82
C ILE A 13 7.03 -13.13 -1.94
N LEU A 14 7.53 -13.65 -3.07
CA LEU A 14 8.97 -13.73 -3.32
C LEU A 14 9.63 -12.35 -3.24
N GLY A 15 9.02 -11.33 -3.87
CA GLY A 15 9.54 -9.96 -3.83
C GLY A 15 9.62 -9.41 -2.41
N VAL A 16 8.56 -9.60 -1.60
CA VAL A 16 8.54 -9.17 -0.19
C VAL A 16 9.61 -9.91 0.62
N VAL A 17 9.68 -11.24 0.50
CA VAL A 17 10.68 -12.05 1.21
C VAL A 17 12.10 -11.63 0.84
N LEU A 18 12.38 -11.38 -0.45
CA LEU A 18 13.70 -11.02 -0.91
C LEU A 18 14.11 -9.61 -0.43
N VAL A 19 13.19 -8.64 -0.45
CA VAL A 19 13.43 -7.30 0.10
C VAL A 19 13.65 -7.35 1.61
N LEU A 20 12.89 -8.16 2.34
CA LEU A 20 13.07 -8.38 3.77
C LEU A 20 14.32 -9.22 4.10
N ALA A 21 14.87 -9.99 3.17
CA ALA A 21 16.13 -10.71 3.40
C ALA A 21 17.33 -9.79 3.15
N ILE A 22 17.35 -9.10 2.00
CA ILE A 22 18.49 -8.29 1.55
C ILE A 22 18.52 -6.91 2.22
N HIS A 23 17.37 -6.39 2.67
CA HIS A 23 17.22 -5.05 3.26
C HIS A 23 17.93 -3.94 2.44
N PRO A 24 17.55 -3.73 1.16
CA PRO A 24 18.15 -2.67 0.37
C PRO A 24 17.83 -1.29 0.97
N GLY A 25 18.83 -0.64 1.58
CA GLY A 25 18.65 0.62 2.33
C GLY A 25 19.69 0.79 3.43
N ASN A 26 19.68 1.90 4.16
CA ASN A 26 20.55 2.08 5.33
C ASN A 26 19.75 1.94 6.64
N PRO A 27 19.92 0.86 7.42
CA PRO A 27 19.26 0.71 8.72
C PRO A 27 19.70 1.78 9.73
N LYS A 28 20.89 2.38 9.56
CA LYS A 28 21.36 3.50 10.40
C LYS A 28 20.70 4.84 10.04
N LEU A 29 20.04 4.96 8.89
CA LEU A 29 19.24 6.14 8.54
C LEU A 29 17.90 6.14 9.31
N LYS A 30 17.36 4.95 9.64
CA LYS A 30 16.20 4.79 10.54
C LYS A 30 16.46 5.35 11.94
N ALA A 31 17.71 5.33 12.41
CA ALA A 31 18.12 5.90 13.69
C ALA A 31 18.43 7.42 13.64
N ARG A 32 18.53 8.00 12.42
CA ARG A 32 18.79 9.44 12.20
C ARG A 32 17.59 10.21 11.66
N LEU A 33 16.58 9.51 11.13
CA LEU A 33 15.21 10.00 11.12
C LEU A 33 14.85 10.13 12.60
N GLY A 34 14.70 11.36 13.09
CA GLY A 34 14.50 11.62 14.53
C GLY A 34 13.39 10.75 15.12
N GLU A 35 13.36 10.62 16.45
CA GLU A 35 12.23 10.03 17.17
C GLU A 35 10.93 10.65 16.64
N GLY A 36 10.31 9.98 15.65
CA GLY A 36 8.91 10.20 15.36
C GLY A 36 8.21 9.94 16.68
N ASN A 37 7.24 10.80 17.03
CA ASN A 37 6.33 10.60 18.16
C ASN A 37 6.14 9.10 18.32
N LYS A 38 6.49 8.55 19.49
CA LYS A 38 6.35 7.12 19.80
C LYS A 38 4.92 6.74 19.44
N ASN A 39 4.75 6.27 18.20
CA ASN A 39 3.46 5.96 17.65
C ASN A 39 3.00 4.79 18.49
N ASP A 40 1.82 4.94 19.07
CA ASP A 40 1.20 3.92 19.88
C ASP A 40 1.36 2.56 19.22
N GLU A 41 1.71 1.54 19.99
CA GLU A 41 1.87 0.18 19.47
C GLU A 41 0.61 -0.22 18.72
N VAL A 42 0.66 -0.13 17.38
CA VAL A 42 -0.45 -0.50 16.53
C VAL A 42 -0.42 -2.02 16.46
N SER A 43 -1.43 -2.67 17.01
CA SER A 43 -1.51 -4.13 16.96
C SER A 43 -1.63 -4.56 15.50
N SER A 44 -0.95 -5.63 15.11
CA SER A 44 -1.09 -6.20 13.76
C SER A 44 -2.55 -6.60 13.46
N LEU A 45 -3.32 -6.96 14.49
CA LEU A 45 -4.76 -7.20 14.36
C LEU A 45 -5.52 -5.91 14.03
N ASP A 46 -5.17 -4.78 14.64
CA ASP A 46 -5.79 -3.49 14.32
C ASP A 46 -5.52 -3.12 12.85
N ALA A 47 -4.28 -3.32 12.38
CA ALA A 47 -3.93 -3.09 10.98
C ALA A 47 -4.71 -4.01 10.01
N PHE A 48 -4.92 -5.28 10.37
CA PHE A 48 -5.72 -6.20 9.59
C PHE A 48 -7.21 -5.83 9.59
N LEU A 49 -7.76 -5.43 10.73
CA LEU A 49 -9.14 -4.95 10.82
C LEU A 49 -9.34 -3.64 10.07
N ASP A 50 -8.35 -2.75 10.10
CA ASP A 50 -8.34 -1.52 9.29
C ASP A 50 -8.30 -1.86 7.80
N LEU A 51 -7.56 -2.89 7.37
CA LEU A 51 -7.57 -3.36 5.99
C LEU A 51 -8.98 -3.80 5.56
N ILE A 52 -9.67 -4.60 6.37
CA ILE A 52 -11.04 -5.06 6.09
C ILE A 52 -12.02 -3.89 6.05
N ARG A 53 -11.94 -2.97 7.03
CA ARG A 53 -12.79 -1.77 7.08
C ARG A 53 -12.56 -0.87 5.87
N ASN A 54 -11.32 -0.71 5.45
CA ASN A 54 -11.01 0.07 4.25
C ASN A 54 -11.42 -0.66 2.96
N LEU A 55 -11.49 -1.99 2.92
CA LEU A 55 -11.99 -2.74 1.77
C LEU A 55 -13.47 -2.46 1.47
N PHE A 56 -14.27 -2.17 2.50
CA PHE A 56 -15.69 -1.83 2.39
C PHE A 56 -15.97 -0.45 2.98
N PRO A 57 -15.67 0.63 2.24
CA PRO A 57 -15.88 1.99 2.73
C PRO A 57 -17.36 2.27 2.95
N GLU A 58 -17.70 2.93 4.05
CA GLU A 58 -19.07 3.36 4.35
C GLU A 58 -19.57 4.45 3.39
N ASN A 59 -18.65 5.24 2.82
CA ASN A 59 -18.96 6.32 1.88
C ASN A 59 -17.88 6.41 0.79
N LEU A 60 -18.30 6.32 -0.47
CA LEU A 60 -17.40 6.35 -1.64
C LEU A 60 -16.79 7.73 -1.89
N VAL A 61 -17.57 8.80 -1.67
CA VAL A 61 -17.08 10.17 -1.85
C VAL A 61 -16.03 10.48 -0.81
N GLN A 62 -16.25 10.04 0.43
CA GLN A 62 -15.28 10.17 1.51
C GLN A 62 -14.02 9.34 1.22
N ALA A 63 -14.17 8.12 0.69
CA ALA A 63 -13.05 7.24 0.33
C ALA A 63 -12.09 7.85 -0.71
N CYS A 64 -12.55 8.79 -1.54
CA CYS A 64 -11.69 9.54 -2.46
C CYS A 64 -10.65 10.42 -1.75
N PHE A 65 -10.90 10.83 -0.51
CA PHE A 65 -10.07 11.80 0.23
C PHE A 65 -9.59 11.32 1.59
N GLN A 66 -10.22 10.29 2.16
CA GLN A 66 -9.97 9.81 3.52
C GLN A 66 -9.93 8.28 3.60
N GLN A 67 -9.16 7.79 4.58
CA GLN A 67 -9.06 6.38 4.94
C GLN A 67 -9.25 6.20 6.45
N ILE A 68 -9.75 5.03 6.86
CA ILE A 68 -10.00 4.70 8.26
C ILE A 68 -8.72 4.13 8.86
N GLN A 69 -8.29 4.64 10.01
CA GLN A 69 -7.17 4.09 10.77
C GLN A 69 -7.53 4.02 12.25
N THR A 70 -7.20 2.90 12.88
CA THR A 70 -7.27 2.76 14.34
C THR A 70 -6.10 3.52 14.96
N VAL A 71 -6.43 4.54 15.76
CA VAL A 71 -5.46 5.36 16.51
C VAL A 71 -5.73 5.17 17.99
N THR A 72 -4.66 4.93 18.74
CA THR A 72 -4.72 4.82 20.19
C THR A 72 -4.58 6.22 20.78
N LYS A 73 -5.62 6.69 21.48
CA LYS A 73 -5.58 8.00 22.14
C LYS A 73 -5.53 7.80 23.65
N LYS A 74 -4.58 8.46 24.32
CA LYS A 74 -4.62 8.59 25.78
C LYS A 74 -5.75 9.57 26.12
N VAL A 75 -6.83 9.05 26.71
CA VAL A 75 -7.95 9.85 27.15
C VAL A 75 -7.84 9.98 28.65
N GLU A 76 -7.89 11.22 29.12
CA GLU A 76 -7.99 11.56 30.53
C GLU A 76 -9.35 11.11 31.05
N VAL A 77 -9.36 10.15 31.97
CA VAL A 77 -10.58 9.69 32.64
C VAL A 77 -10.49 10.14 34.09
N ILE A 78 -11.45 10.96 34.49
CA ILE A 78 -11.67 11.31 35.89
C ILE A 78 -12.29 10.06 36.54
N PRO A 79 -11.66 9.43 37.55
CA PRO A 79 -12.26 8.29 38.23
C PRO A 79 -13.57 8.74 38.91
N ASP A 80 -14.68 8.09 38.57
CA ASP A 80 -15.97 8.33 39.21
C ASP A 80 -15.93 7.65 40.59
N TYR A 81 -15.54 8.41 41.62
CA TYR A 81 -15.64 7.94 43.00
C TYR A 81 -17.12 8.10 43.41
N THR A 82 -17.94 7.08 43.13
CA THR A 82 -19.18 6.90 43.90
C THR A 82 -18.79 6.57 45.33
N GLU A 83 -18.61 7.59 46.16
CA GLU A 83 -18.52 7.40 47.60
C GLU A 83 -19.86 6.86 48.08
N GLU A 84 -19.87 5.63 48.61
CA GLU A 84 -20.93 5.20 49.52
C GLU A 84 -20.86 6.11 50.74
N VAL A 85 -21.64 7.19 50.73
CA VAL A 85 -21.74 8.13 51.85
C VAL A 85 -22.43 7.42 53.01
N ASN A 86 -21.64 6.77 53.87
CA ASN A 86 -22.11 6.36 55.19
C ASN A 86 -22.18 7.62 56.05
N ASN A 87 -23.40 8.12 56.23
CA ASN A 87 -23.72 9.37 56.92
C ASN A 87 -23.25 9.38 58.38
N THR A 88 -21.99 9.72 58.62
CA THR A 88 -21.48 10.19 59.92
C THR A 88 -20.99 11.62 59.76
N MET A 89 -21.47 12.52 60.64
CA MET A 89 -21.23 13.97 60.54
C MET A 89 -19.76 14.39 60.56
N ASP A 90 -18.84 13.48 60.90
CA ASP A 90 -17.40 13.72 60.88
C ASP A 90 -16.78 13.74 59.47
N ASP A 91 -17.43 13.15 58.46
CA ASP A 91 -16.88 13.05 57.10
C ASP A 91 -17.03 14.37 56.29
N TYR A 92 -18.01 15.21 56.63
CA TYR A 92 -18.24 16.49 55.93
C TYR A 92 -17.12 17.54 56.16
N LEU A 93 -16.42 17.47 57.29
CA LEU A 93 -15.28 18.34 57.58
C LEU A 93 -13.96 17.81 56.98
N LEU A 94 -13.89 16.52 56.65
CA LEU A 94 -12.73 15.85 56.03
C LEU A 94 -12.81 15.80 54.50
N GLY A 95 -13.98 15.97 53.89
CA GLY A 95 -14.14 16.04 52.43
C GLY A 95 -13.55 17.31 51.78
N ALA A 96 -13.46 18.42 52.53
CA ALA A 96 -13.05 19.73 52.00
C ALA A 96 -11.52 19.91 51.81
N THR A 97 -10.70 18.92 52.20
CA THR A 97 -9.23 18.95 52.07
C THR A 97 -8.67 17.88 51.14
N ARG A 98 -9.53 17.09 50.48
CA ARG A 98 -9.09 16.07 49.52
C ARG A 98 -8.60 16.80 48.24
N PRO A 99 -7.34 16.62 47.81
CA PRO A 99 -6.89 17.14 46.52
C PRO A 99 -7.74 16.53 45.40
N PRO A 100 -8.06 17.28 44.32
CA PRO A 100 -8.81 16.74 43.20
C PRO A 100 -8.11 15.47 42.68
N PRO A 101 -8.86 14.40 42.34
CA PRO A 101 -8.26 13.15 41.91
C PRO A 101 -7.37 13.39 40.69
N GLU A 102 -6.14 12.85 40.75
CA GLU A 102 -5.21 12.97 39.63
C GLU A 102 -5.82 12.31 38.38
N PRO A 103 -5.69 12.94 37.21
CA PRO A 103 -6.20 12.37 35.99
C PRO A 103 -5.54 11.04 35.65
N VAL A 104 -6.35 9.98 35.56
CA VAL A 104 -5.88 8.68 35.11
C VAL A 104 -5.95 8.64 33.58
N PHE A 105 -4.80 8.55 32.92
CA PHE A 105 -4.74 8.40 31.47
C PHE A 105 -5.07 6.97 31.08
N VAL A 106 -6.28 6.73 30.57
CA VAL A 106 -6.68 5.44 30.02
C VAL A 106 -6.42 5.44 28.52
N VAL A 107 -5.71 4.42 28.05
CA VAL A 107 -5.43 4.18 26.64
C VAL A 107 -6.72 3.67 25.98
N LYS A 108 -7.38 4.50 25.16
CA LYS A 108 -8.56 4.10 24.39
C LYS A 108 -8.25 4.03 22.91
N LYS A 109 -8.62 2.92 22.27
CA LYS A 109 -8.57 2.80 20.80
C LYS A 109 -9.76 3.55 20.20
N SER A 110 -9.49 4.44 19.27
CA SER A 110 -10.51 5.20 18.53
C SER A 110 -10.27 5.07 17.03
N LEU A 111 -11.36 4.97 16.26
CA LEU A 111 -11.29 5.10 14.81
C LEU A 111 -11.14 6.58 14.44
N GLN A 112 -10.17 6.89 13.58
CA GLN A 112 -10.00 8.23 13.03
C GLN A 112 -9.91 8.19 11.51
N PHE A 113 -10.47 9.20 10.88
CA PHE A 113 -10.31 9.41 9.45
C PHE A 113 -9.01 10.16 9.20
N LYS A 114 -8.10 9.52 8.47
CA LYS A 114 -6.84 10.11 8.05
C LYS A 114 -6.97 10.61 6.62
N GLY A 115 -6.39 11.78 6.34
CA GLY A 115 -6.28 12.29 4.98
C GLY A 115 -5.48 11.33 4.08
N GLY A 116 -6.01 11.07 2.89
CA GLY A 116 -5.44 10.14 1.92
C GLY A 116 -6.53 9.30 1.26
N MET A 117 -6.38 9.03 -0.03
CA MET A 117 -7.35 8.24 -0.79
C MET A 117 -7.34 6.77 -0.34
N ASN A 118 -8.50 6.23 0.00
CA ASN A 118 -8.67 4.80 0.26
C ASN A 118 -8.77 4.03 -1.07
N VAL A 119 -7.62 3.79 -1.69
CA VAL A 119 -7.51 3.08 -2.98
C VAL A 119 -8.07 1.66 -2.88
N LEU A 120 -7.84 0.98 -1.76
CA LEU A 120 -8.31 -0.40 -1.55
C LEU A 120 -9.84 -0.48 -1.60
N GLY A 121 -10.52 0.43 -0.91
CA GLY A 121 -11.99 0.49 -0.89
C GLY A 121 -12.59 0.86 -2.24
N LEU A 122 -11.97 1.81 -2.96
CA LEU A 122 -12.40 2.16 -4.31
C LEU A 122 -12.28 0.96 -5.26
N ILE A 123 -11.14 0.26 -5.25
CA ILE A 123 -10.94 -0.95 -6.07
C ILE A 123 -11.98 -2.03 -5.68
N GLY A 124 -12.15 -2.30 -4.38
CA GLY A 124 -13.11 -3.30 -3.89
C GLY A 124 -14.54 -3.02 -4.35
N PHE A 125 -14.99 -1.76 -4.19
CA PHE A 125 -16.30 -1.32 -4.63
C PHE A 125 -16.47 -1.44 -6.16
N PHE A 126 -15.52 -0.93 -6.96
CA PHE A 126 -15.64 -0.94 -8.41
C PHE A 126 -15.54 -2.35 -9.01
N ILE A 127 -14.81 -3.28 -8.38
CA ILE A 127 -14.83 -4.70 -8.77
C ILE A 127 -16.22 -5.29 -8.53
N ALA A 128 -16.81 -5.10 -7.34
CA ALA A 128 -18.15 -5.60 -7.04
C ALA A 128 -19.21 -4.98 -7.97
N PHE A 129 -19.12 -3.66 -8.20
CA PHE A 129 -19.97 -2.93 -9.12
C PHE A 129 -19.85 -3.45 -10.57
N GLY A 130 -18.63 -3.72 -11.05
CA GLY A 130 -18.37 -4.31 -12.35
C GLY A 130 -18.97 -5.72 -12.49
N ILE A 131 -18.86 -6.56 -11.46
CA ILE A 131 -19.48 -7.89 -11.44
C ILE A 131 -21.01 -7.80 -11.48
N CYS A 132 -21.61 -6.87 -10.73
CA CYS A 132 -23.06 -6.63 -10.75
C CYS A 132 -23.54 -6.15 -12.12
N MET A 133 -22.86 -5.17 -12.72
CA MET A 133 -23.17 -4.70 -14.08
C MET A 133 -23.06 -5.83 -15.11
N GLY A 134 -22.00 -6.65 -15.03
CA GLY A 134 -21.80 -7.78 -15.92
C GLY A 134 -22.94 -8.81 -15.87
N LYS A 135 -23.60 -8.97 -14.72
CA LYS A 135 -24.76 -9.86 -14.55
C LYS A 135 -26.07 -9.28 -15.09
N MET A 136 -26.17 -7.97 -15.29
CA MET A 136 -27.38 -7.29 -15.75
C MET A 136 -27.58 -7.31 -17.27
N GLY A 137 -26.61 -7.84 -18.03
CA GLY A 137 -26.70 -8.03 -19.48
C GLY A 137 -26.94 -6.71 -20.23
N GLU A 138 -27.92 -6.69 -21.12
CA GLU A 138 -28.21 -5.55 -22.00
C GLU A 138 -28.55 -4.25 -21.25
N LYS A 139 -29.16 -4.36 -20.06
CA LYS A 139 -29.51 -3.17 -19.25
C LYS A 139 -28.27 -2.41 -18.78
N ALA A 140 -27.13 -3.07 -18.64
CA ALA A 140 -25.87 -2.45 -18.23
C ALA A 140 -25.08 -1.86 -19.41
N LYS A 141 -25.48 -2.11 -20.67
CA LYS A 141 -24.70 -1.70 -21.85
C LYS A 141 -24.41 -0.20 -21.88
N LEU A 142 -25.41 0.64 -21.59
CA LEU A 142 -25.24 2.09 -21.53
C LEU A 142 -24.18 2.51 -20.49
N MET A 143 -24.19 1.88 -19.31
CA MET A 143 -23.20 2.17 -18.26
C MET A 143 -21.81 1.66 -18.64
N LEU A 144 -21.71 0.47 -19.24
CA LEU A 144 -20.43 -0.07 -19.72
C LEU A 144 -19.81 0.83 -20.80
N ASP A 145 -20.61 1.28 -21.76
CA ASP A 145 -20.15 2.18 -22.81
C ASP A 145 -19.69 3.53 -22.23
N PHE A 146 -20.42 4.07 -21.24
CA PHE A 146 -19.99 5.25 -20.49
C PHE A 146 -18.62 5.07 -19.84
N PHE A 147 -18.40 3.98 -19.09
CA PHE A 147 -17.11 3.73 -18.42
C PHE A 147 -15.97 3.46 -19.42
N ASN A 148 -16.27 2.84 -20.56
CA ASN A 148 -15.28 2.62 -21.63
C ASN A 148 -14.81 3.96 -22.22
N ILE A 149 -15.74 4.86 -22.55
CA ILE A 149 -15.42 6.21 -23.05
C ILE A 149 -14.66 7.00 -21.98
N LEU A 150 -15.10 6.92 -20.72
CA LEU A 150 -14.42 7.59 -19.61
C LEU A 150 -12.97 7.08 -19.47
N ASN A 151 -12.74 5.76 -19.55
CA ASN A 151 -11.39 5.20 -19.52
C ASN A 151 -10.54 5.69 -20.70
N GLU A 152 -11.09 5.79 -21.91
CA GLU A 152 -10.37 6.33 -23.06
C GLU A 152 -9.97 7.81 -22.83
N ILE A 153 -10.87 8.62 -22.29
CA ILE A 153 -10.58 10.02 -21.93
C ILE A 153 -9.46 10.08 -20.88
N VAL A 154 -9.53 9.25 -19.83
CA VAL A 154 -8.50 9.17 -18.79
C VAL A 154 -7.14 8.77 -19.38
N MET A 155 -7.10 7.78 -20.28
CA MET A 155 -5.86 7.35 -20.93
C MET A 155 -5.26 8.45 -21.80
N ARG A 156 -6.09 9.24 -22.51
CA ARG A 156 -5.62 10.43 -23.24
C ARG A 156 -5.03 11.49 -22.32
N LEU A 157 -5.66 11.72 -21.16
CA LEU A 157 -5.14 12.64 -20.13
C LEU A 157 -3.80 12.15 -19.56
N VAL A 158 -3.67 10.86 -19.25
CA VAL A 158 -2.41 10.25 -18.79
C VAL A 158 -1.29 10.44 -19.82
N THR A 159 -1.58 10.28 -21.12
CA THR A 159 -0.62 10.55 -22.19
C THR A 159 -0.16 12.01 -22.19
N MET A 160 -1.08 12.97 -22.01
CA MET A 160 -0.69 14.39 -21.89
C MET A 160 0.23 14.62 -20.69
N ILE A 161 -0.08 14.06 -19.52
CA ILE A 161 0.79 14.18 -18.34
C ILE A 161 2.15 13.52 -18.59
N MET A 162 2.20 12.40 -19.31
CA MET A 162 3.45 11.71 -19.66
C MET A 162 4.37 12.58 -20.53
N TRP A 163 3.82 13.43 -21.41
CA TRP A 163 4.62 14.42 -22.17
C TRP A 163 5.26 15.49 -21.27
N TYR A 164 4.59 15.91 -20.19
CA TYR A 164 5.15 16.86 -19.22
C TYR A 164 6.08 16.18 -18.18
N SER A 165 5.99 14.86 -18.04
CA SER A 165 6.71 14.07 -17.03
C SER A 165 8.23 14.25 -17.05
N PRO A 166 8.94 14.32 -18.20
CA PRO A 166 10.39 14.49 -18.22
C PRO A 166 10.85 15.75 -17.47
N LEU A 167 10.13 16.87 -17.62
CA LEU A 167 10.41 18.11 -16.90
C LEU A 167 10.15 17.95 -15.39
N GLY A 168 9.03 17.32 -15.02
CA GLY A 168 8.68 17.06 -13.62
C GLY A 168 9.70 16.15 -12.92
N ILE A 169 10.09 15.06 -13.58
CA ILE A 169 11.09 14.10 -13.07
C ILE A 169 12.46 14.79 -12.93
N ALA A 170 12.89 15.61 -13.90
CA ALA A 170 14.15 16.34 -13.82
C ALA A 170 14.20 17.27 -12.59
N CYS A 171 13.13 18.03 -12.34
CA CYS A 171 13.01 18.91 -11.17
C CYS A 171 13.01 18.12 -9.85
N LEU A 172 12.29 16.99 -9.80
CA LEU A 172 12.26 16.11 -8.61
C LEU A 172 13.63 15.49 -8.31
N ILE A 173 14.35 15.02 -9.34
CA ILE A 173 15.70 14.47 -9.19
C ILE A 173 16.65 15.55 -8.67
N CYS A 174 16.64 16.74 -9.29
CA CYS A 174 17.47 17.87 -8.86
C CYS A 174 17.20 18.25 -7.40
N GLY A 175 15.92 18.42 -7.03
CA GLY A 175 15.53 18.74 -5.65
C GLY A 175 15.91 17.67 -4.63
N LYS A 176 15.84 16.38 -5.00
CA LYS A 176 16.31 15.28 -4.15
C LYS A 176 17.82 15.29 -3.99
N ILE A 177 18.58 15.49 -5.06
CA ILE A 177 20.05 15.53 -5.02
C ILE A 177 20.55 16.67 -4.12
N ILE A 178 19.97 17.87 -4.23
CA ILE A 178 20.34 19.02 -3.38
C ILE A 178 20.08 18.74 -1.89
N SER A 179 19.07 17.94 -1.56
CA SER A 179 18.70 17.62 -0.18
C SER A 179 19.57 16.52 0.46
N ILE A 180 20.39 15.82 -0.34
CA ILE A 180 21.20 14.68 0.12
C ILE A 180 22.62 15.17 0.45
N LYS A 181 23.07 14.91 1.68
CA LYS A 181 24.44 15.22 2.12
C LYS A 181 25.48 14.24 1.55
N ASP A 182 25.11 12.97 1.42
CA ASP A 182 26.00 11.88 0.96
C ASP A 182 25.41 11.16 -0.27
N LEU A 183 25.77 11.61 -1.47
CA LEU A 183 25.25 11.05 -2.73
C LEU A 183 25.65 9.58 -2.92
N GLU A 184 26.85 9.20 -2.49
CA GLU A 184 27.36 7.83 -2.55
C GLU A 184 26.48 6.84 -1.78
N VAL A 185 26.03 7.24 -0.58
CA VAL A 185 25.19 6.38 0.26
C VAL A 185 23.83 6.15 -0.38
N VAL A 186 23.25 7.17 -1.01
CA VAL A 186 21.96 7.04 -1.72
C VAL A 186 22.12 6.23 -3.01
N ALA A 187 23.18 6.48 -3.79
CA ALA A 187 23.47 5.72 -4.99
C ALA A 187 23.68 4.23 -4.68
N ARG A 188 24.41 3.90 -3.60
CA ARG A 188 24.59 2.52 -3.14
C ARG A 188 23.27 1.86 -2.74
N GLN A 189 22.38 2.58 -2.04
CA GLN A 189 21.07 2.05 -1.66
C GLN A 189 20.19 1.77 -2.88
N LEU A 190 20.14 2.69 -3.83
CA LEU A 190 19.40 2.52 -5.06
C LEU A 190 19.98 1.36 -5.91
N GLY A 191 21.31 1.24 -5.96
CA GLY A 191 21.99 0.12 -6.59
C GLY A 191 21.63 -1.23 -5.96
N MET A 192 21.64 -1.33 -4.62
CA MET A 192 21.23 -2.54 -3.90
C MET A 192 19.76 -2.88 -4.13
N TYR A 193 18.88 -1.87 -4.21
CA TYR A 193 17.49 -2.06 -4.59
C TYR A 193 17.38 -2.64 -6.01
N MET A 194 18.10 -2.08 -6.98
CA MET A 194 18.11 -2.57 -8.37
C MET A 194 18.58 -4.02 -8.45
N VAL A 195 19.67 -4.37 -7.77
CA VAL A 195 20.18 -5.74 -7.70
C VAL A 195 19.13 -6.68 -7.09
N THR A 196 18.47 -6.27 -6.00
CA THR A 196 17.40 -7.05 -5.36
C THR A 196 16.26 -7.32 -6.34
N VAL A 197 15.80 -6.32 -7.08
CA VAL A 197 14.73 -6.47 -8.08
C VAL A 197 15.15 -7.41 -9.21
N ILE A 198 16.34 -7.22 -9.79
CA ILE A 198 16.86 -8.08 -10.87
C ILE A 198 16.97 -9.54 -10.39
N VAL A 199 17.53 -9.77 -9.22
CA VAL A 199 17.63 -11.11 -8.62
C VAL A 199 16.24 -11.71 -8.41
N GLY A 200 15.26 -10.93 -7.92
CA GLY A 200 13.89 -11.38 -7.76
C GLY A 200 13.23 -11.79 -9.08
N LEU A 201 13.44 -11.01 -10.14
CA LEU A 201 12.95 -11.33 -11.48
C LEU A 201 13.62 -12.58 -12.06
N ILE A 202 14.93 -12.75 -11.87
CA ILE A 202 15.66 -13.96 -12.31
C ILE A 202 15.18 -15.20 -11.55
N ILE A 203 15.00 -15.12 -10.24
CA ILE A 203 14.52 -16.25 -9.44
C ILE A 203 13.08 -16.59 -9.84
N HIS A 204 12.20 -15.60 -9.99
CA HIS A 204 10.81 -15.86 -10.38
C HIS A 204 10.72 -16.44 -11.80
N GLY A 205 11.37 -15.78 -12.77
CA GLY A 205 11.32 -16.15 -14.19
C GLY A 205 12.10 -17.41 -14.51
N GLY A 206 13.27 -17.59 -13.89
CA GLY A 206 14.21 -18.68 -14.18
C GLY A 206 14.10 -19.91 -13.29
N ILE A 207 13.42 -19.82 -12.14
CA ILE A 207 13.20 -20.95 -11.21
C ILE A 207 11.71 -21.22 -11.00
N PHE A 208 10.92 -20.27 -10.50
CA PHE A 208 9.51 -20.54 -10.14
C PHE A 208 8.63 -20.89 -11.34
N LEU A 209 8.66 -20.10 -12.41
CA LEU A 209 7.90 -20.39 -13.63
C LEU A 209 8.29 -21.74 -14.26
N PRO A 210 9.59 -22.06 -14.49
CA PRO A 210 10.00 -23.39 -14.95
C PRO A 210 9.58 -24.52 -14.02
N LEU A 211 9.65 -24.32 -12.70
CA LEU A 211 9.26 -25.32 -11.72
C LEU A 211 7.76 -25.62 -11.80
N ILE A 212 6.92 -24.59 -11.88
CA ILE A 212 5.47 -24.75 -12.06
C ILE A 212 5.18 -25.47 -13.38
N TYR A 213 5.85 -25.08 -14.47
CA TYR A 213 5.71 -25.75 -15.77
C TYR A 213 6.11 -27.22 -15.70
N PHE A 214 7.25 -27.54 -15.08
CA PHE A 214 7.74 -28.90 -14.93
C PHE A 214 6.79 -29.76 -14.09
N VAL A 215 6.25 -29.24 -12.98
CA VAL A 215 5.32 -29.99 -12.12
C VAL A 215 4.02 -30.32 -12.85
N ILE A 216 3.46 -29.37 -13.62
CA ILE A 216 2.17 -29.54 -14.30
C ILE A 216 2.32 -30.33 -15.60
N VAL A 217 3.26 -29.92 -16.47
CA VAL A 217 3.42 -30.45 -17.83
C VAL A 217 4.37 -31.65 -17.88
N ARG A 218 5.22 -31.82 -16.85
CA ARG A 218 6.24 -32.89 -16.75
C ARG A 218 7.17 -32.99 -17.95
N LYS A 219 7.43 -31.86 -18.60
CA LYS A 219 8.40 -31.71 -19.70
C LYS A 219 9.49 -30.74 -19.28
N ASN A 220 10.66 -30.84 -19.91
CA ASN A 220 11.78 -29.94 -19.66
C ASN A 220 11.40 -28.48 -20.01
N PRO A 221 11.29 -27.57 -19.02
CA PRO A 221 10.87 -26.19 -19.25
C PRO A 221 11.90 -25.39 -20.04
N TYR A 222 13.19 -25.71 -19.95
CA TYR A 222 14.25 -24.95 -20.61
C TYR A 222 14.23 -25.10 -22.13
N THR A 223 13.77 -26.24 -22.65
CA THR A 223 13.53 -26.43 -24.08
C THR A 223 12.40 -25.50 -24.59
N PHE A 224 11.38 -25.29 -23.76
CA PHE A 224 10.30 -24.35 -24.07
C PHE A 224 10.78 -22.90 -24.03
N PHE A 225 11.57 -22.52 -23.02
CA PHE A 225 12.15 -21.18 -22.94
C PHE A 225 13.06 -20.84 -24.13
N MET A 226 13.86 -21.79 -24.60
CA MET A 226 14.69 -21.58 -25.79
C MET A 226 13.86 -21.31 -27.05
N GLY A 227 12.71 -21.98 -27.20
CA GLY A 227 11.78 -21.70 -28.30
C GLY A 227 11.15 -20.30 -28.25
N MET A 228 11.04 -19.72 -27.07
CA MET A 228 10.48 -18.37 -26.84
C MET A 228 11.54 -17.27 -26.71
N PHE A 229 12.83 -17.62 -26.73
CA PHE A 229 13.92 -16.70 -26.44
C PHE A 229 13.91 -15.47 -27.36
N GLN A 230 13.55 -15.66 -28.63
CA GLN A 230 13.39 -14.57 -29.59
C GLN A 230 12.35 -13.53 -29.15
N ALA A 231 11.20 -13.98 -28.62
CA ALA A 231 10.16 -13.08 -28.14
C ALA A 231 10.63 -12.27 -26.92
N TRP A 232 11.49 -12.83 -26.07
CA TRP A 232 12.08 -12.12 -24.94
C TRP A 232 13.04 -11.01 -25.40
N ILE A 233 13.90 -11.31 -26.37
CA ILE A 233 14.79 -10.30 -26.96
C ILE A 233 13.97 -9.17 -27.59
N THR A 234 12.93 -9.51 -28.34
CA THR A 234 12.03 -8.50 -28.94
C THR A 234 11.34 -7.66 -27.86
N ALA A 235 10.81 -8.28 -26.80
CA ALA A 235 10.17 -7.55 -25.70
C ALA A 235 11.15 -6.59 -24.99
N LEU A 236 12.39 -7.02 -24.76
CA LEU A 236 13.45 -6.16 -24.22
C LEU A 236 13.81 -5.01 -25.18
N GLY A 237 13.90 -5.28 -26.48
CA GLY A 237 14.19 -4.26 -27.49
C GLY A 237 13.09 -3.20 -27.61
N LEU A 238 11.82 -3.63 -27.59
CA LEU A 238 10.67 -2.73 -27.68
C LEU A 238 10.54 -1.82 -26.45
N PHE A 239 10.93 -2.29 -25.25
CA PHE A 239 10.90 -1.48 -24.03
C PHE A 239 11.83 -0.26 -24.08
N VAL A 240 12.91 -0.34 -24.85
CA VAL A 240 13.90 0.73 -24.99
C VAL A 240 13.47 1.78 -26.02
N LEU A 241 12.51 1.46 -26.89
CA LEU A 241 12.00 2.40 -27.89
C LEU A 241 10.92 3.29 -27.28
N PRO A 242 10.98 4.62 -27.45
CA PRO A 242 9.92 5.50 -27.00
C PRO A 242 8.61 5.08 -27.67
N SER A 243 7.58 4.89 -26.85
CA SER A 243 6.21 4.46 -27.21
C SER A 243 5.51 5.33 -28.26
N GLN A 244 6.16 6.39 -28.75
CA GLN A 244 5.68 7.24 -29.84
C GLN A 244 5.91 6.65 -31.24
N PHE A 245 6.78 5.65 -31.38
CA PHE A 245 7.03 5.02 -32.69
C PHE A 245 6.07 3.88 -33.04
N LEU A 246 5.17 3.49 -32.13
CA LEU A 246 4.31 2.31 -32.30
C LEU A 246 2.84 2.66 -32.63
N VAL A 247 2.55 3.93 -32.90
CA VAL A 247 1.22 4.43 -33.29
C VAL A 247 1.19 4.94 -34.75
N LEU A 248 2.24 4.65 -35.53
CA LEU A 248 2.29 4.83 -36.99
C LEU A 248 2.69 3.50 -37.64
#